data_AF-A0A662B2Z5-F1
#
_entry.id   AF-A0A662B2Z5-F1
#
_cell.length_a   1.000
_cell.length_b   1.000
_cell.length_c   1.000
_cell.angle_alpha   90.00
_cell.angle_beta   90.00
_cell.angle_gamma   90.00
#
_symmetry.space_group_name_H-M   'P 1'
#
loop_
_entity.id
_entity.type
_entity.pdbx_description
1 polymer ?
#
loop_
_entity_poly.entity_id
_entity_poly.type
_entity_poly.pdbx_seq_one_letter_code
_entity_poly.pdbx_strand_id
1 'polypeptide(L)'
;WAYREKIKKLKFYEPVRKFLDGLWTGIKTIKKMKQKSLFLFYTFLIWLFYAVMVYLPFFMLPETSHLTFIDGLTVLAIGSLGIVAPVPGGIGAYHYIVKVTLTELYRVEANAAMSFATLSHAGQTLLNVLAGALSYFLTGILSKKQKPRNE
;
A
#
# COMPACT_ATOMS: atom_id res chain seq x y z
N TRP A 1 -4.41 -32.40 -21.16
CA TRP A 1 -4.17 -33.36 -20.06
C TRP A 1 -2.68 -33.74 -19.92
N ALA A 2 -1.93 -33.92 -21.01
CA ALA A 2 -0.50 -34.32 -21.00
C ALA A 2 0.50 -33.40 -20.25
N TYR A 3 0.22 -32.10 -20.11
CA TYR A 3 1.13 -31.16 -19.43
C TYR A 3 0.93 -31.08 -17.91
N ARG A 4 -0.17 -31.62 -17.38
CA ARG A 4 -0.52 -31.51 -15.95
C ARG A 4 0.50 -32.23 -15.06
N GLU A 5 1.00 -33.37 -15.53
CA GLU A 5 2.01 -34.17 -14.82
C GLU A 5 3.43 -33.60 -14.94
N LYS A 6 3.72 -32.84 -16.00
CA LYS A 6 5.01 -32.11 -16.13
C LYS A 6 5.05 -30.89 -15.22
N ILE A 7 3.95 -30.15 -15.10
CA ILE A 7 3.84 -28.97 -14.23
C ILE A 7 3.95 -29.34 -12.75
N LYS A 8 3.36 -30.47 -12.34
CA LYS A 8 3.45 -30.99 -10.96
C LYS A 8 4.87 -31.36 -10.51
N LYS A 9 5.77 -31.66 -11.43
CA LYS A 9 7.17 -32.03 -11.15
C LYS A 9 8.10 -30.82 -10.95
N LEU A 10 7.62 -29.60 -11.18
CA LEU A 10 8.41 -28.40 -10.98
C LEU A 10 8.58 -28.12 -9.47
N LYS A 11 9.80 -27.76 -9.05
CA LYS A 11 10.14 -27.44 -7.65
C LYS A 11 9.27 -26.33 -7.05
N PHE A 12 8.73 -25.43 -7.89
CA PHE A 12 7.87 -24.32 -7.50
C PHE A 12 6.37 -24.64 -7.51
N TYR A 13 5.95 -25.82 -7.99
CA TYR A 13 4.53 -26.17 -8.10
C TYR A 13 3.83 -26.26 -6.73
N GLU A 14 4.42 -26.99 -5.79
CA GLU A 14 3.88 -27.17 -4.43
C GLU A 14 3.71 -25.83 -3.68
N PRO A 15 4.73 -24.94 -3.61
CA PRO A 15 4.58 -23.63 -2.97
C PRO A 15 3.54 -22.73 -3.64
N VAL A 16 3.56 -22.62 -4.98
CA VAL A 16 2.60 -21.78 -5.72
C VAL A 16 1.18 -22.30 -5.55
N ARG A 17 0.99 -23.63 -5.62
CA ARG A 17 -0.32 -24.24 -5.39
C ARG A 17 -0.84 -23.96 -3.99
N LYS A 18 -0.02 -24.16 -2.94
CA LYS A 18 -0.43 -23.87 -1.56
C LYS A 18 -0.80 -22.40 -1.38
N PHE A 19 -0.03 -21.49 -1.98
CA PHE A 19 -0.35 -20.06 -1.98
C PHE A 19 -1.69 -19.76 -2.65
N LEU A 20 -1.93 -20.30 -3.86
CA LEU A 20 -3.20 -20.12 -4.58
C LEU A 20 -4.40 -20.72 -3.84
N ASP A 21 -4.25 -21.91 -3.27
CA ASP A 21 -5.28 -22.58 -2.47
C ASP A 21 -5.60 -21.76 -1.20
N GLY A 22 -4.57 -21.19 -0.56
CA GLY A 22 -4.72 -20.26 0.57
C GLY A 22 -5.48 -18.99 0.20
N LEU A 23 -5.08 -18.33 -0.89
CA LEU A 23 -5.77 -17.17 -1.46
C LEU A 23 -7.25 -17.46 -1.75
N TRP A 24 -7.52 -18.60 -2.41
CA TRP A 24 -8.88 -19.01 -2.74
C TRP A 24 -9.72 -19.29 -1.50
N THR A 25 -9.11 -19.89 -0.48
CA THR A 25 -9.76 -20.11 0.82
C THR A 25 -10.09 -18.78 1.50
N GLY A 26 -9.16 -17.82 1.47
CA GLY A 26 -9.36 -16.45 1.98
C GLY A 26 -10.49 -15.69 1.27
N ILE A 27 -10.57 -15.79 -0.06
CA ILE A 27 -11.68 -15.20 -0.83
C ILE A 27 -13.01 -15.86 -0.45
N LYS A 28 -13.04 -17.19 -0.30
CA LYS A 28 -14.26 -17.92 0.10
C LYS A 28 -14.76 -17.53 1.49
N THR A 29 -13.88 -17.17 2.42
CA THR A 29 -14.30 -16.70 3.76
C THR A 29 -15.12 -15.42 3.71
N ILE A 30 -14.99 -14.58 2.68
CA ILE A 30 -15.82 -13.37 2.50
C ILE A 30 -17.31 -13.71 2.43
N LYS A 31 -17.65 -14.84 1.79
CA LYS A 31 -19.05 -15.28 1.67
C LYS A 31 -19.67 -15.71 3.01
N LYS A 32 -18.84 -16.08 3.98
CA LYS A 32 -19.27 -16.53 5.31
C LYS A 32 -19.32 -15.40 6.35
N MET A 33 -18.88 -14.19 6.00
CA MET A 33 -18.91 -13.05 6.93
C MET A 33 -20.33 -12.53 7.15
N LYS A 34 -20.67 -12.31 8.43
CA LYS A 34 -21.96 -11.73 8.85
C LYS A 34 -22.22 -10.36 8.20
N GLN A 35 -21.20 -9.51 8.09
CA GLN A 35 -21.30 -8.13 7.58
C GLN A 35 -20.52 -7.94 6.26
N LYS A 36 -20.72 -8.84 5.29
CA LYS A 36 -20.01 -8.82 4.00
C LYS A 36 -20.09 -7.48 3.24
N SER A 37 -21.24 -6.79 3.32
CA SER A 37 -21.42 -5.50 2.63
C SER A 37 -20.53 -4.41 3.23
N LEU A 38 -20.47 -4.30 4.55
CA LEU A 38 -19.60 -3.34 5.24
C LEU A 38 -18.14 -3.66 4.98
N PHE A 39 -17.76 -4.93 5.01
CA PHE A 39 -16.41 -5.36 4.68
C PHE A 39 -15.99 -4.92 3.26
N LEU A 40 -16.83 -5.18 2.26
CA LEU A 40 -16.53 -4.78 0.88
C LEU A 40 -16.49 -3.26 0.72
N PHE A 41 -17.40 -2.54 1.39
CA PHE A 41 -17.42 -1.08 1.39
C PHE A 41 -16.12 -0.51 1.97
N TYR A 42 -15.70 -0.95 3.16
CA TYR A 42 -14.44 -0.49 3.76
C TYR A 42 -13.23 -0.90 2.93
N THR A 43 -13.23 -2.10 2.35
CA THR A 43 -12.15 -2.52 1.44
C THR A 43 -12.03 -1.56 0.26
N PHE A 44 -13.14 -1.25 -0.41
CA PHE A 44 -13.16 -0.28 -1.49
C PHE A 44 -12.68 1.11 -1.02
N LEU A 45 -13.14 1.56 0.15
CA LEU A 45 -12.78 2.87 0.69
C LEU A 45 -11.29 2.97 1.00
N ILE A 46 -10.67 1.91 1.52
CA ILE A 46 -9.22 1.85 1.76
C ILE A 46 -8.45 1.98 0.46
N TRP A 47 -8.82 1.22 -0.58
CA TRP A 47 -8.19 1.30 -1.90
C TRP A 47 -8.37 2.66 -2.55
N LEU A 48 -9.56 3.25 -2.44
CA LEU A 48 -9.84 4.60 -2.92
C LEU A 48 -8.93 5.61 -2.21
N PHE A 49 -8.82 5.54 -0.88
CA PHE A 49 -7.94 6.45 -0.15
C PHE A 49 -6.47 6.24 -0.46
N TYR A 50 -6.01 5.01 -0.71
CA TYR A 50 -4.65 4.78 -1.21
C TYR A 50 -4.41 5.44 -2.57
N ALA A 51 -5.37 5.33 -3.49
CA ALA A 51 -5.28 6.00 -4.79
C ALA A 51 -5.27 7.53 -4.64
N VAL A 52 -6.16 8.08 -3.81
CA VAL A 52 -6.23 9.53 -3.53
C VAL A 52 -4.96 10.04 -2.86
N MET A 53 -4.36 9.25 -1.96
CA MET A 53 -3.12 9.59 -1.28
C MET A 53 -1.93 9.74 -2.24
N VAL A 54 -1.94 9.03 -3.37
CA VAL A 54 -0.93 9.17 -4.44
C VAL A 54 -1.32 10.28 -5.42
N TYR A 55 -2.61 10.38 -5.75
CA TYR A 55 -3.12 11.31 -6.77
C TYR A 55 -3.08 12.78 -6.34
N LEU A 56 -3.53 13.11 -5.13
CA LEU A 56 -3.57 14.51 -4.68
C LEU A 56 -2.18 15.18 -4.65
N PRO A 57 -1.11 14.50 -4.21
CA PRO A 57 0.25 15.02 -4.32
C PRO A 57 0.69 15.44 -5.73
N PHE A 58 0.09 14.93 -6.82
CA PHE A 58 0.48 15.33 -8.17
C PHE A 58 0.29 16.82 -8.43
N PHE A 59 -0.66 17.44 -7.74
CA PHE A 59 -0.94 18.87 -7.84
C PHE A 59 0.04 19.75 -7.06
N MET A 60 0.96 19.18 -6.28
CA MET A 60 1.98 19.94 -5.56
C MET A 60 3.06 20.49 -6.50
N LEU A 61 3.27 19.86 -7.66
CA LEU A 61 4.32 20.21 -8.62
C LEU A 61 3.72 20.43 -10.02
N PRO A 62 4.08 21.51 -10.73
CA PRO A 62 3.63 21.74 -12.11
C PRO A 62 3.93 20.55 -13.03
N GLU A 63 5.08 19.92 -12.85
CA GLU A 63 5.58 18.82 -13.67
C GLU A 63 4.77 17.54 -13.52
N THR A 64 4.07 17.33 -12.39
CA THR A 64 3.19 16.16 -12.19
C THR A 64 1.71 16.49 -12.28
N SER A 65 1.35 17.78 -12.31
CA SER A 65 -0.05 18.24 -12.26
C SER A 65 -0.93 17.78 -13.43
N HIS A 66 -0.32 17.41 -14.56
CA HIS A 66 -1.01 16.91 -15.75
C HIS A 66 -1.39 15.42 -15.65
N LEU A 67 -0.90 14.69 -14.63
CA LEU A 67 -1.14 13.28 -14.44
C LEU A 67 -2.58 13.02 -13.97
N THR A 68 -3.16 11.95 -14.51
CA THR A 68 -4.54 11.55 -14.26
C THR A 68 -4.66 10.64 -13.04
N PHE A 69 -5.89 10.39 -12.61
CA PHE A 69 -6.16 9.44 -11.53
C PHE A 69 -5.68 8.01 -11.87
N ILE A 70 -5.76 7.62 -13.15
CA ILE A 70 -5.27 6.31 -13.62
C ILE A 70 -3.75 6.23 -13.50
N ASP A 71 -3.04 7.32 -13.80
CA ASP A 71 -1.58 7.38 -13.63
C ASP A 71 -1.21 7.22 -12.15
N GLY A 72 -2.01 7.79 -11.25
CA GLY A 72 -1.90 7.59 -9.80
C GLY A 72 -2.09 6.13 -9.37
N LEU A 73 -3.03 5.40 -9.99
CA LEU A 73 -3.20 3.96 -9.75
C LEU A 73 -1.99 3.16 -10.22
N THR A 74 -1.38 3.54 -11.33
CA THR A 74 -0.14 2.91 -11.82
C THR A 74 1.03 3.17 -10.87
N VAL A 75 1.19 4.42 -10.41
CA VAL A 75 2.21 4.78 -9.41
C VAL A 75 1.97 4.06 -8.09
N LEU A 76 0.70 3.90 -7.66
CA LEU A 76 0.35 3.10 -6.49
C LEU A 76 0.78 1.63 -6.67
N ALA A 77 0.42 1.01 -7.80
CA ALA A 77 0.73 -0.38 -8.08
C ALA A 77 2.26 -0.64 -8.14
N ILE A 78 2.99 0.16 -8.91
CA ILE A 78 4.44 -0.01 -9.07
C ILE A 78 5.19 0.44 -7.80
N GLY A 79 4.79 1.57 -7.21
CA GLY A 79 5.38 2.09 -5.97
C GLY A 79 5.23 1.14 -4.78
N SER A 80 4.17 0.33 -4.74
CA SER A 80 4.00 -0.72 -3.72
C SER A 80 5.15 -1.74 -3.72
N LEU A 81 5.76 -2.02 -4.88
CA LEU A 81 6.93 -2.89 -4.99
C LEU A 81 8.16 -2.30 -4.29
N GLY A 82 8.25 -0.96 -4.20
CA GLY A 82 9.34 -0.26 -3.53
C GLY A 82 9.28 -0.38 -2.01
N ILE A 83 8.07 -0.59 -1.47
CA ILE A 83 7.84 -0.82 -0.05
C ILE A 83 8.06 -2.30 0.31
N VAL A 84 7.87 -3.23 -0.65
CA VAL A 84 8.12 -4.68 -0.44
C VAL A 84 9.61 -4.99 -0.24
N ALA A 85 10.52 -4.13 -0.74
CA ALA A 85 11.93 -4.27 -0.46
C ALA A 85 12.20 -4.23 1.06
N PRO A 86 13.08 -5.09 1.61
CA PRO A 86 13.31 -5.21 3.06
C PRO A 86 14.19 -4.07 3.59
N VAL A 87 13.72 -2.83 3.41
CA VAL A 87 14.37 -1.60 3.89
C VAL A 87 13.48 -0.90 4.92
N PRO A 88 14.06 -0.34 6.00
CA PRO A 88 13.30 0.34 7.03
C PRO A 88 12.42 1.45 6.46
N GLY A 89 11.10 1.32 6.64
CA GLY A 89 10.12 2.30 6.19
C GLY A 89 10.09 2.53 4.67
N GLY A 90 10.65 1.63 3.84
CA GLY A 90 10.66 1.80 2.38
C GLY A 90 11.56 2.93 1.86
N ILE A 91 12.34 3.58 2.74
CA ILE A 91 13.21 4.71 2.39
C ILE A 91 14.26 4.26 1.35
N GLY A 92 14.51 5.10 0.34
CA GLY A 92 15.38 4.80 -0.79
C GLY A 92 14.70 3.96 -1.88
N ALA A 93 14.21 2.76 -1.54
CA ALA A 93 13.58 1.86 -2.52
C ALA A 93 12.28 2.44 -3.10
N TYR A 94 11.40 2.99 -2.26
CA TYR A 94 10.21 3.71 -2.70
C TYR A 94 10.57 4.90 -3.59
N HIS A 95 11.53 5.73 -3.16
CA HIS A 95 11.92 6.93 -3.90
C HIS A 95 12.49 6.60 -5.27
N TYR A 96 13.33 5.56 -5.35
CA TYR A 96 13.88 5.09 -6.61
C TYR A 96 12.78 4.59 -7.55
N ILE A 97 11.89 3.71 -7.08
CA ILE A 97 10.85 3.12 -7.93
C ILE A 97 9.85 4.18 -8.41
N VAL A 98 9.40 5.08 -7.53
CA VAL A 98 8.49 6.17 -7.94
C VAL A 98 9.17 7.13 -8.90
N LYS A 99 10.45 7.49 -8.66
CA LYS A 99 11.22 8.31 -9.59
C LYS A 99 11.27 7.67 -10.98
N VAL A 100 11.72 6.41 -11.07
CA VAL A 100 11.81 5.68 -12.34
C VAL A 100 10.44 5.56 -13.01
N THR A 101 9.39 5.30 -12.23
CA THR A 101 8.01 5.23 -12.77
C THR A 101 7.61 6.54 -13.43
N LEU A 102 7.85 7.67 -12.75
CA LEU A 102 7.49 9.00 -13.25
C LEU A 102 8.37 9.45 -14.43
N THR A 103 9.67 9.15 -14.41
CA THR A 103 10.57 9.51 -15.50
C THR A 103 10.33 8.67 -16.76
N GLU A 104 10.26 7.35 -16.62
CA GLU A 104 10.24 6.45 -17.77
C GLU A 104 8.84 6.31 -18.39
N LEU A 105 7.78 6.28 -17.58
CA LEU A 105 6.42 6.09 -18.09
C LEU A 105 5.73 7.41 -18.44
N TYR A 106 6.01 8.47 -17.67
CA TYR A 106 5.30 9.74 -17.78
C TYR A 106 6.18 10.92 -18.20
N ARG A 107 7.47 10.68 -18.46
CA ARG A 107 8.44 11.71 -18.91
C ARG A 107 8.51 12.94 -18.01
N VAL A 108 8.26 12.74 -16.71
CA VAL A 108 8.47 13.77 -15.69
C VAL A 108 9.97 13.97 -15.51
N GLU A 109 10.41 15.21 -15.35
CA GLU A 109 11.81 15.54 -15.14
C GLU A 109 12.33 14.87 -13.84
N ALA A 110 13.59 14.41 -13.86
CA ALA A 110 14.12 13.53 -12.82
C ALA A 110 14.19 14.17 -11.42
N ASN A 111 14.48 15.47 -11.33
CA ASN A 111 14.49 16.20 -10.07
C ASN A 111 13.06 16.44 -9.56
N ALA A 112 12.11 16.76 -10.43
CA ALA A 112 10.70 16.88 -10.09
C ALA A 112 10.10 15.54 -9.61
N ALA A 113 10.41 14.43 -10.29
CA ALA A 113 9.99 13.09 -9.90
C ALA A 113 10.57 12.68 -8.52
N MET A 114 11.84 13.01 -8.26
CA MET A 114 12.47 12.78 -6.95
C MET A 114 11.86 13.65 -5.85
N SER A 115 11.57 14.92 -6.16
CA SER A 115 10.88 15.86 -5.26
C SER A 115 9.49 15.35 -4.91
N PHE A 116 8.73 14.90 -5.91
CA PHE A 116 7.41 14.30 -5.71
C PHE A 116 7.46 13.11 -4.75
N ALA A 117 8.35 12.13 -5.01
CA ALA A 117 8.47 10.94 -4.20
C ALA A 117 8.85 11.30 -2.75
N THR A 118 9.73 12.28 -2.59
CA THR A 118 10.21 12.71 -1.28
C THR A 118 9.14 13.46 -0.50
N LEU A 119 8.47 14.43 -1.10
CA LEU A 119 7.41 15.21 -0.45
C LEU A 119 6.23 14.31 -0.06
N SER A 120 5.80 13.43 -0.96
CA SER A 120 4.67 12.53 -0.71
C SER A 120 4.97 11.56 0.44
N HIS A 121 6.15 10.93 0.43
CA HIS A 121 6.55 9.99 1.47
C HIS A 121 6.81 10.68 2.82
N ALA A 122 7.51 11.82 2.82
CA ALA A 122 7.78 12.58 4.02
C ALA A 122 6.50 13.13 4.65
N GLY A 123 5.57 13.65 3.84
CA GLY A 123 4.27 14.16 4.30
C GLY A 123 3.46 13.07 5.00
N GLN A 124 3.36 11.88 4.39
CA GLN A 124 2.67 10.75 5.01
C GLN A 124 3.38 10.29 6.30
N THR A 125 4.71 10.17 6.27
CA THR A 125 5.50 9.76 7.44
C THR A 125 5.31 10.73 8.60
N LEU A 126 5.36 12.03 8.32
CA LEU A 126 5.15 13.07 9.32
C LEU A 126 3.75 12.98 9.93
N LEU A 127 2.72 12.83 9.10
CA LEU A 127 1.34 12.65 9.57
C LEU A 127 1.22 11.42 10.49
N ASN A 128 1.79 10.29 10.08
CA ASN A 128 1.78 9.06 10.87
C ASN A 128 2.50 9.23 12.22
N VAL A 129 3.65 9.90 12.23
CA VAL A 129 4.41 10.19 13.46
C VAL A 129 3.60 11.09 14.39
N LEU A 130 2.99 12.16 13.86
CA LEU A 130 2.18 13.10 14.66
C LEU A 130 0.93 12.43 15.23
N ALA A 131 0.19 11.69 14.39
CA ALA A 131 -1.01 10.96 14.81
C ALA A 131 -0.67 9.87 15.85
N GLY A 132 0.43 9.15 15.64
CA GLY A 132 0.93 8.14 16.58
C GLY A 132 1.35 8.76 17.92
N ALA A 133 2.09 9.86 17.89
CA ALA A 133 2.51 10.58 19.09
C ALA A 133 1.30 11.12 19.87
N LEU A 134 0.33 11.73 19.18
CA LEU A 134 -0.90 12.21 19.79
C LEU A 134 -1.71 11.06 20.41
N SER A 135 -1.87 9.94 19.70
CA SER A 135 -2.55 8.76 20.23
C SER A 135 -1.85 8.26 21.49
N TYR A 136 -0.52 8.15 21.48
CA TYR A 136 0.25 7.70 22.64
C TYR A 136 0.07 8.61 23.85
N PHE A 137 0.14 9.93 23.64
CA PHE A 137 -0.07 10.93 24.69
C PHE A 137 -1.48 10.87 25.27
N LEU A 138 -2.50 10.80 24.41
CA LEU A 138 -3.89 10.68 24.83
C LEU A 138 -4.14 9.39 25.62
N THR A 139 -3.62 8.25 25.17
CA THR A 139 -3.73 6.99 25.92
C THR A 139 -3.00 7.09 27.26
N GLY A 140 -1.82 7.71 27.34
CA GLY A 140 -1.11 7.92 28.61
C GLY A 140 -1.89 8.74 29.63
N ILE A 141 -2.65 9.76 29.18
CA ILE A 141 -3.51 10.58 30.04
C ILE A 141 -4.81 9.85 30.40
N LEU A 142 -5.45 9.19 29.43
CA LEU A 142 -6.75 8.54 29.59
C LEU A 142 -6.65 7.18 30.33
N SER A 143 -5.54 6.46 30.22
CA SER A 143 -5.31 5.18 30.91
C SER A 143 -5.24 5.30 32.42
N LYS A 144 -5.01 6.49 33.00
CA LYS A 144 -5.12 6.70 34.45
C LYS A 144 -6.54 6.44 35.01
N LYS A 145 -7.56 6.27 34.16
CA LYS A 145 -8.95 5.97 34.57
C LYS A 145 -9.38 4.51 34.38
N GLN A 146 -8.55 3.62 33.84
CA GLN A 146 -8.92 2.20 33.75
C GLN A 146 -8.54 1.47 35.04
N LYS A 147 -9.55 1.18 35.88
CA LYS A 147 -9.44 0.21 36.99
C LYS A 147 -8.94 -1.12 36.40
N PRO A 148 -8.02 -1.85 37.07
CA PRO A 148 -7.60 -3.17 36.62
C PRO A 148 -8.85 -4.03 36.44
N ARG A 149 -9.03 -4.55 35.24
CA ARG A 149 -10.07 -5.52 34.95
C ARG A 149 -9.59 -6.83 35.56
N ASN A 150 -10.03 -7.12 36.78
CA ASN A 150 -9.81 -8.40 37.43
C ASN A 150 -10.50 -9.46 36.55
N GLU A 151 -9.69 -10.27 35.87
CA GLU A 151 -10.09 -11.58 35.36
C GLU A 151 -10.17 -12.59 36.51
#